data_AF-A0A7S2UBX4-F1
#
_entry.id   AF-A0A7S2UBX4-F1
#
_cell.length_a   1.000
_cell.length_b   1.000
_cell.length_c   1.000
_cell.angle_alpha   90.00
_cell.angle_beta   90.00
_cell.angle_gamma   90.00
#
_symmetry.space_group_name_H-M   'P 1'
#
loop_
_entity.id
_entity.type
_entity.pdbx_description
1 polymer ?
#
loop_
_entity_poly.entity_id
_entity_poly.type
_entity_poly.pdbx_seq_one_letter_code
_entity_poly.pdbx_strand_id
1 'polypeptide(L)'
;ANTVWACAELRVQSPNIFSQVEKHAEQFVKEGNPQEIANTVWACARLRIKLPNLFAQVEKHAEQFVKEGNPQNIANTVWACARLGIKLPDYFVHVEKHAEQLVKEGNPEAIANTAWGCAKL
;
A
#
# COMPACT_ATOMS: atom_id res chain seq x y z
N ALA A 1 -11.42 2.33 6.83
CA ALA A 1 -10.05 2.89 6.79
C ALA A 1 -9.76 4.17 7.60
N ASN A 2 -10.74 5.01 7.97
CA ASN A 2 -10.43 6.36 8.48
C ASN A 2 -9.69 6.41 9.84
N THR A 3 -9.82 5.38 10.67
CA THR A 3 -9.20 5.34 12.01
C THR A 3 -7.69 5.09 11.95
N VAL A 4 -7.22 4.21 11.08
CA VAL A 4 -5.77 3.91 10.92
C VAL A 4 -5.05 5.13 10.33
N TRP A 5 -5.69 5.80 9.38
CA TRP A 5 -5.22 7.05 8.82
C TRP A 5 -5.10 8.15 9.88
N ALA A 6 -6.14 8.34 10.72
CA ALA A 6 -6.10 9.28 11.82
C ALA A 6 -5.00 8.97 12.86
N CYS A 7 -4.76 7.69 13.18
CA CYS A 7 -3.66 7.29 14.08
C CYS A 7 -2.28 7.66 13.51
N ALA A 8 -2.07 7.52 12.20
CA ALA A 8 -0.82 7.88 11.55
C ALA A 8 -0.60 9.40 11.47
N GLU A 9 -1.69 10.16 11.27
CA GLU A 9 -1.62 11.62 11.18
C GLU A 9 -1.43 12.27 12.55
N LEU A 10 -2.10 11.76 13.58
CA LEU A 10 -2.02 12.27 14.96
C LEU A 10 -0.79 11.77 15.74
N ARG A 11 0.05 10.91 15.14
CA ARG A 11 1.17 10.20 15.82
C ARG A 11 0.76 9.45 17.08
N VAL A 12 -0.53 9.14 17.24
CA VAL A 12 -1.02 8.31 18.33
C VAL A 12 -0.84 6.87 17.91
N GLN A 13 0.15 6.19 18.49
CA GLN A 13 0.24 4.74 18.38
C GLN A 13 -0.94 4.15 19.14
N SER A 14 -1.86 3.52 18.40
CA SER A 14 -2.83 2.57 18.95
C SER A 14 -2.33 1.17 18.59
N PRO A 15 -1.39 0.58 19.35
CA PRO A 15 -0.74 -0.68 18.97
C PRO A 15 -1.74 -1.81 18.77
N ASN A 16 -2.86 -1.75 19.50
CA ASN A 16 -3.94 -2.73 19.41
C ASN A 16 -4.56 -2.78 18.01
N ILE A 17 -4.77 -1.64 17.34
CA ILE A 17 -5.39 -1.62 16.00
C ILE A 17 -4.49 -2.30 14.95
N PHE A 18 -3.19 -1.99 14.94
CA PHE A 18 -2.25 -2.62 13.99
C PHE A 18 -2.10 -4.11 14.25
N SER A 19 -2.10 -4.54 15.51
CA SER A 19 -2.12 -5.95 15.86
C SER A 19 -3.39 -6.67 15.41
N GLN A 20 -4.57 -6.02 15.49
CA GLN A 20 -5.81 -6.63 14.98
C GLN A 20 -5.84 -6.69 13.45
N VAL A 21 -5.34 -5.67 12.76
CA VAL A 21 -5.19 -5.68 11.29
C VAL A 21 -4.28 -6.82 10.88
N GLU A 22 -3.15 -6.99 11.56
CA GLU A 22 -2.20 -8.07 11.26
C GLU A 22 -2.79 -9.47 11.51
N LYS A 23 -3.56 -9.62 12.59
CA LYS A 23 -4.23 -10.87 12.94
C LYS A 23 -5.34 -11.24 11.95
N HIS A 24 -6.03 -10.25 11.39
CA HIS A 24 -7.16 -10.45 10.46
C HIS A 24 -6.84 -9.97 9.05
N ALA A 25 -5.56 -9.98 8.66
CA ALA A 25 -5.07 -9.40 7.42
C ALA A 25 -5.81 -9.92 6.18
N GLU A 26 -6.11 -11.22 6.14
CA GLU A 26 -6.84 -11.82 5.01
C GLU A 26 -8.24 -11.25 4.86
N GLN A 27 -9.01 -11.20 5.96
CA GLN A 27 -10.36 -10.64 5.93
C GLN A 27 -10.31 -9.15 5.60
N PHE A 28 -9.38 -8.41 6.23
CA PHE A 28 -9.19 -6.99 6.01
C PHE A 28 -8.89 -6.67 4.53
N VAL A 29 -8.04 -7.45 3.88
CA VAL A 29 -7.69 -7.28 2.46
C VAL A 29 -8.83 -7.70 1.54
N LYS A 30 -9.58 -8.75 1.86
CA LYS A 30 -10.73 -9.20 1.06
C LYS A 30 -11.90 -8.22 1.07
N GLU A 31 -12.15 -7.58 2.21
CA GLU A 31 -13.28 -6.65 2.40
C GLU A 31 -12.88 -5.20 2.07
N GLY A 32 -11.60 -4.87 2.20
CA GLY A 32 -11.08 -3.52 1.98
C GLY A 32 -10.87 -3.21 0.50
N ASN A 33 -11.24 -2.00 0.10
CA ASN A 33 -10.96 -1.53 -1.26
C ASN A 33 -9.50 -1.04 -1.41
N PRO A 34 -8.98 -0.86 -2.64
CA PRO A 34 -7.59 -0.47 -2.87
C PRO A 34 -7.14 0.80 -2.15
N GLN A 35 -8.04 1.78 -1.97
CA GLN A 35 -7.71 3.03 -1.27
C GLN A 35 -7.51 2.79 0.22
N GLU A 36 -8.38 1.97 0.82
CA GLU A 36 -8.32 1.62 2.24
C GLU A 36 -7.04 0.85 2.58
N ILE A 37 -6.67 -0.09 1.73
CA ILE A 37 -5.45 -0.88 1.89
C ILE A 37 -4.21 -0.01 1.67
N ALA A 38 -4.17 0.80 0.60
CA ALA A 38 -3.08 1.74 0.32
C ALA A 38 -2.84 2.72 1.48
N ASN A 39 -3.91 3.29 2.05
CA ASN A 39 -3.82 4.17 3.20
C ASN A 39 -3.29 3.46 4.44
N THR A 40 -3.66 2.19 4.63
CA THR A 40 -3.20 1.37 5.77
C THR A 40 -1.71 1.05 5.65
N VAL A 41 -1.24 0.61 4.48
CA VAL A 41 0.20 0.33 4.28
C VAL A 41 1.04 1.61 4.32
N TRP A 42 0.51 2.74 3.83
CA TRP A 42 1.16 4.05 3.96
C TRP A 42 1.28 4.50 5.42
N ALA A 43 0.23 4.33 6.22
CA ALA A 43 0.25 4.58 7.66
C ALA A 43 1.29 3.70 8.37
N CYS A 44 1.36 2.42 8.03
CA CYS A 44 2.39 1.50 8.54
C CYS A 44 3.80 2.01 8.21
N ALA A 45 4.04 2.45 6.98
CA ALA A 45 5.34 2.98 6.56
C ALA A 45 5.71 4.30 7.25
N ARG A 46 4.73 5.19 7.51
CA ARG A 46 4.94 6.41 8.29
C ARG A 46 5.33 6.12 9.73
N LEU A 47 4.65 5.15 10.36
CA LEU A 47 4.90 4.74 11.74
C LEU A 47 6.06 3.73 11.89
N ARG A 48 6.66 3.30 10.78
CA ARG A 48 7.71 2.26 10.72
C ARG A 48 7.28 0.91 11.31
N ILE A 49 5.99 0.58 11.18
CA ILE A 49 5.42 -0.70 11.60
C ILE A 49 5.44 -1.64 10.40
N LYS A 50 5.92 -2.86 10.60
CA LYS A 50 5.85 -3.93 9.59
C LYS A 50 4.72 -4.89 9.95
N LEU A 51 3.81 -5.10 9.00
CA LEU A 51 2.65 -5.98 9.11
C LEU A 51 2.77 -7.11 8.07
N PRO A 52 3.65 -8.10 8.29
CA PRO A 52 4.01 -9.08 7.26
C PRO A 52 2.81 -9.84 6.68
N ASN A 53 1.80 -10.18 7.49
CA ASN A 53 0.59 -10.82 7.00
C ASN A 53 -0.22 -9.87 6.10
N LEU A 54 -0.35 -8.60 6.46
CA LEU A 54 -1.00 -7.60 5.60
C LEU A 54 -0.29 -7.51 4.24
N PHE A 55 1.03 -7.36 4.23
CA PHE A 55 1.80 -7.26 2.98
C PHE A 55 1.73 -8.56 2.14
N ALA A 56 1.72 -9.73 2.78
CA ALA A 56 1.53 -11.00 2.08
C ALA A 56 0.14 -11.11 1.43
N GLN A 57 -0.90 -10.55 2.05
CA GLN A 57 -2.24 -10.53 1.45
C GLN A 57 -2.35 -9.50 0.31
N VAL A 58 -1.64 -8.36 0.41
CA VAL A 58 -1.50 -7.41 -0.71
C VAL A 58 -0.82 -8.08 -1.90
N GLU A 59 0.26 -8.83 -1.68
CA GLU A 59 0.94 -9.59 -2.72
C GLU A 59 0.00 -10.61 -3.38
N LYS A 60 -0.70 -11.40 -2.56
CA LYS A 60 -1.62 -12.44 -3.04
C LYS A 60 -2.75 -11.88 -3.91
N HIS A 61 -3.17 -10.64 -3.70
CA HIS A 61 -4.23 -9.97 -4.47
C HIS A 61 -3.67 -8.83 -5.33
N ALA A 62 -2.38 -8.88 -5.67
CA ALA A 62 -1.66 -7.83 -6.39
C ALA A 62 -2.37 -7.37 -7.67
N GLU A 63 -2.80 -8.33 -8.50
CA GLU A 63 -3.48 -8.03 -9.76
C GLU A 63 -4.74 -7.18 -9.53
N GLN A 64 -5.57 -7.57 -8.56
CA GLN A 64 -6.80 -6.88 -8.23
C GLN A 64 -6.50 -5.46 -7.73
N PHE A 65 -5.54 -5.32 -6.82
CA PHE A 65 -5.18 -4.02 -6.25
C PHE A 65 -4.65 -3.03 -7.29
N VAL A 66 -3.86 -3.51 -8.24
CA VAL A 66 -3.33 -2.64 -9.30
C VAL A 66 -4.41 -2.30 -10.33
N LYS A 67 -5.30 -3.25 -10.68
CA LYS A 67 -6.39 -3.00 -11.64
C LYS A 67 -7.46 -2.06 -11.10
N GLU A 68 -7.86 -2.23 -9.85
CA GLU A 68 -8.93 -1.44 -9.22
C GLU A 68 -8.41 -0.18 -8.54
N GLY A 69 -7.10 -0.13 -8.26
CA GLY A 69 -6.46 1.01 -7.62
C GLY A 69 -6.21 2.15 -8.59
N ASN A 70 -6.50 3.37 -8.14
CA ASN A 70 -6.08 4.56 -8.88
C ASN A 70 -4.55 4.78 -8.75
N PRO A 71 -3.96 5.69 -9.56
CA PRO A 71 -2.52 5.95 -9.51
C PRO A 71 -1.98 6.37 -8.15
N GLN A 72 -2.77 7.09 -7.33
CA GLN A 72 -2.35 7.48 -5.98
C GLN A 72 -2.28 6.27 -5.02
N ASN A 73 -3.20 5.32 -5.14
CA ASN A 73 -3.21 4.11 -4.33
C ASN A 73 -1.97 3.26 -4.61
N ILE A 74 -1.60 3.14 -5.89
CA ILE A 74 -0.40 2.43 -6.34
C ILE A 74 0.85 3.14 -5.82
N ALA A 75 0.94 4.47 -6.01
CA ALA A 75 2.05 5.27 -5.52
C ALA A 75 2.24 5.13 -4.00
N ASN A 76 1.16 5.17 -3.22
CA ASN A 76 1.19 5.01 -1.77
C ASN A 76 1.71 3.63 -1.36
N THR A 77 1.28 2.58 -2.05
CA THR A 77 1.70 1.20 -1.78
C THR A 77 3.17 0.99 -2.14
N VAL A 78 3.60 1.46 -3.31
CA VAL A 78 5.00 1.40 -3.77
C VAL A 78 5.92 2.19 -2.84
N TRP A 79 5.53 3.40 -2.44
CA TRP A 79 6.27 4.21 -1.50
C TRP A 79 6.39 3.55 -0.12
N ALA A 80 5.30 2.93 0.37
CA ALA A 80 5.29 2.22 1.64
C ALA A 80 6.28 1.04 1.63
N CYS A 81 6.27 0.25 0.54
CA CYS A 81 7.20 -0.86 0.32
C CYS A 81 8.66 -0.37 0.34
N ALA A 82 8.97 0.67 -0.44
CA ALA A 82 10.31 1.25 -0.53
C ALA A 82 10.80 1.87 0.80
N ARG A 83 9.89 2.41 1.61
CA ARG A 83 10.22 2.97 2.92
C ARG A 83 10.46 1.89 3.98
N LEU A 84 9.72 0.79 3.94
CA LEU A 84 9.85 -0.33 4.89
C LEU A 84 10.88 -1.39 4.45
N GLY A 85 11.35 -1.33 3.20
CA GLY A 85 12.21 -2.35 2.60
C GLY A 85 11.48 -3.69 2.43
N ILE A 86 10.22 -3.64 2.00
CA ILE A 86 9.38 -4.81 1.75
C ILE A 86 9.31 -5.03 0.24
N LYS A 87 9.50 -6.27 -0.19
CA LYS A 87 9.44 -6.67 -1.61
C LYS A 87 8.12 -7.39 -1.87
N LEU A 88 7.43 -6.95 -2.92
CA LEU A 88 6.14 -7.46 -3.40
C LEU A 88 6.25 -7.78 -4.91
N PRO A 89 7.05 -8.81 -5.30
CA PRO A 89 7.41 -9.05 -6.70
C PRO A 89 6.20 -9.12 -7.64
N ASP A 90 5.13 -9.82 -7.29
CA ASP A 90 3.92 -9.93 -8.12
C ASP A 90 3.22 -8.57 -8.23
N TYR A 91 3.14 -7.81 -7.13
CA TYR A 91 2.63 -6.44 -7.16
C TYR A 91 3.41 -5.56 -8.15
N PHE A 92 4.75 -5.57 -8.10
CA PHE A 92 5.58 -4.78 -9.00
C PHE A 92 5.43 -5.21 -10.47
N VAL A 93 5.34 -6.51 -10.75
CA VAL A 93 5.05 -7.01 -12.11
C VAL A 93 3.72 -6.46 -12.62
N HIS A 94 2.69 -6.40 -11.78
CA HIS A 94 1.40 -5.83 -12.18
C HIS A 94 1.46 -4.30 -12.35
N VAL A 95 2.22 -3.58 -11.51
CA VAL A 95 2.46 -2.13 -11.68
C VAL A 95 3.15 -1.85 -13.01
N GLU A 96 4.18 -2.63 -13.36
CA GLU A 96 4.88 -2.48 -14.65
C GLU A 96 3.93 -2.72 -15.84
N LYS A 97 3.09 -3.76 -15.77
CA LYS A 97 2.07 -4.02 -16.79
C LYS A 97 1.05 -2.90 -16.93
N HIS A 98 0.76 -2.16 -15.86
CA HIS A 98 -0.17 -1.02 -15.85
C HIS A 98 0.53 0.34 -15.99
N ALA A 99 1.83 0.38 -16.25
CA ALA A 99 2.62 1.62 -16.27
C ALA A 99 2.09 2.65 -17.28
N GLU A 100 1.63 2.21 -18.45
CA GLU A 100 1.07 3.12 -19.46
C GLU A 100 -0.22 3.78 -18.96
N GLN A 101 -1.12 3.01 -18.36
CA GLN A 101 -2.38 3.52 -17.81
C GLN A 101 -2.11 4.45 -16.63
N LEU A 102 -1.18 4.05 -15.75
CA LEU A 102 -0.72 4.87 -14.64
C LEU A 102 -0.28 6.26 -15.13
N VAL A 103 0.58 6.34 -16.14
CA VAL A 103 1.07 7.61 -16.68
C VAL A 103 -0.04 8.44 -17.32
N LYS A 104 -1.03 7.82 -17.96
CA LYS A 104 -2.16 8.52 -18.59
C LYS A 104 -3.15 9.10 -17.57
N GLU A 105 -3.40 8.38 -16.49
CA GLU A 105 -4.43 8.73 -15.50
C GLU A 105 -3.86 9.41 -14.24
N GLY A 106 -2.56 9.26 -14.01
CA GLY A 106 -1.87 9.72 -12.81
C GLY A 106 -1.49 11.18 -12.85
N ASN A 107 -1.58 11.83 -11.69
CA ASN A 107 -0.96 13.14 -11.51
C ASN A 107 0.58 13.00 -11.39
N PRO A 108 1.34 14.09 -11.60
CA PRO A 108 2.80 14.03 -11.56
C PRO A 108 3.40 13.49 -10.25
N GLU A 109 2.75 13.76 -9.10
CA GLU A 109 3.20 13.30 -7.79
C GLU A 109 3.11 11.78 -7.66
N ALA A 110 1.99 11.18 -8.08
CA ALA A 110 1.79 9.74 -8.08
C ALA A 110 2.81 9.02 -8.96
N ILE A 111 3.10 9.56 -10.16
CA ILE A 111 4.09 8.99 -11.07
C ILE A 111 5.50 9.09 -10.48
N ALA A 112 5.87 10.26 -9.95
CA ALA A 112 7.18 10.47 -9.33
C ALA A 112 7.39 9.53 -8.13
N ASN A 113 6.40 9.38 -7.26
CA ASN A 113 6.48 8.50 -6.10
C ASN A 113 6.56 7.02 -6.48
N THR A 114 5.82 6.61 -7.52
CA THR A 114 5.89 5.25 -8.05
C THR A 114 7.28 4.97 -8.61
N ALA A 115 7.78 5.84 -9.50
CA ALA A 115 9.10 5.69 -10.10
C ALA A 115 10.24 5.67 -9.06
N TRP A 116 10.18 6.58 -8.07
CA TRP A 116 11.16 6.62 -6.99
C TRP A 116 11.12 5.34 -6.14
N GLY A 117 9.93 4.86 -5.78
CA GLY A 117 9.79 3.67 -4.96
C GLY A 117 10.28 2.40 -5.68
N CYS A 118 9.98 2.27 -6.98
CA CYS A 118 10.53 1.19 -7.81
C CYS A 118 12.07 1.25 -7.89
N ALA A 119 12.66 2.43 -8.05
CA ALA A 119 14.12 2.59 -8.14
C ALA A 119 14.86 2.30 -6.83
N LYS A 120 14.17 2.32 -5.68
CA LYS A 120 14.78 2.15 -4.35
C LYS A 120 14.83 0.69 -3.88
N LEU A 121 13.98 -0.19 -4.41
CA LEU A 121 13.80 -1.60 -3.96
C LEU A 121 14.70 -2.59 -4.71
#